data_AF-A0A9P7FLI6-F1
#
_entry.id   AF-A0A9P7FLI6-F1
#
_cell.length_a   1.000
_cell.length_b   1.000
_cell.length_c   1.000
_cell.angle_alpha   90.00
_cell.angle_beta   90.00
_cell.angle_gamma   90.00
#
_symmetry.space_group_name_H-M   'P 1'
#
loop_
_entity.id
_entity.type
_entity.pdbx_description
1 polymer ?
#
loop_
_entity_poly.entity_id
_entity_poly.type
_entity_poly.pdbx_seq_one_letter_code
_entity_poly.pdbx_strand_id
1 'polypeptide(L)'
;MLWATRSLRIALRQSLNLSRAMASDTILGSPGPVEIVMRQKLVTLLQPSKLIITNESQLHRHHAAMRSQGGGNGETHFAVQVISDAFKGKNTVQRHRLIYSALSEEFSQGLHALSLNTKTSEEAQRCQAEN
;
A
#
# COMPACT_ATOMS: atom_id res chain seq x y z
N MET A 1 19.83 -53.44 -27.50
CA MET A 1 20.81 -52.77 -26.62
C MET A 1 21.19 -51.44 -27.27
N LEU A 2 21.11 -50.34 -26.50
CA LEU A 2 21.64 -48.99 -26.77
C LEU A 2 20.81 -48.12 -27.76
N TRP A 3 20.43 -46.87 -27.52
CA TRP A 3 20.51 -45.99 -26.35
C TRP A 3 19.52 -44.81 -26.54
N ALA A 4 19.25 -44.12 -25.43
CA ALA A 4 18.19 -43.15 -25.16
C ALA A 4 18.04 -41.92 -26.09
N THR A 5 16.78 -41.51 -26.18
CA THR A 5 16.25 -40.21 -26.63
C THR A 5 16.79 -39.04 -25.80
N ARG A 6 17.22 -37.95 -26.47
CA ARG A 6 17.39 -36.62 -25.84
C ARG A 6 16.53 -35.59 -26.56
N SER A 7 15.32 -35.42 -26.06
CA SER A 7 14.42 -34.31 -26.40
C SER A 7 14.83 -33.10 -25.57
N LEU A 8 15.08 -31.95 -26.20
CA LEU A 8 15.54 -30.73 -25.52
C LEU A 8 14.70 -29.52 -25.94
N ARG A 9 14.26 -28.77 -24.92
CA ARG A 9 13.71 -27.38 -24.91
C ARG A 9 12.26 -27.28 -25.40
N ILE A 10 11.23 -27.15 -24.54
CA ILE A 10 10.94 -26.08 -23.56
C ILE A 10 11.27 -24.69 -24.09
N ALA A 11 10.26 -23.99 -24.62
CA ALA A 11 10.07 -22.55 -24.43
C ALA A 11 8.60 -22.19 -24.70
N LEU A 12 7.87 -22.13 -23.59
CA LEU A 12 6.51 -21.68 -23.42
C LEU A 12 6.37 -20.21 -23.88
N ARG A 13 5.72 -19.96 -25.02
CA ARG A 13 5.33 -18.60 -25.44
C ARG A 13 3.88 -18.34 -25.01
N GLN A 14 3.69 -18.02 -23.75
CA GLN A 14 2.45 -17.37 -23.33
C GLN A 14 2.65 -15.86 -23.51
N SER A 15 2.19 -15.31 -24.63
CA SER A 15 2.05 -13.87 -24.80
C SER A 15 0.90 -13.41 -23.90
N LEU A 16 1.23 -12.86 -22.75
CA LEU A 16 0.29 -12.20 -21.85
C LEU A 16 -0.37 -11.04 -22.59
N ASN A 17 -1.68 -11.14 -22.79
CA ASN A 17 -2.53 -10.01 -23.13
C ASN A 17 -2.46 -8.99 -21.99
N LEU A 18 -1.73 -7.91 -22.20
CA LEU A 18 -1.70 -6.79 -21.28
C LEU A 18 -2.92 -5.90 -21.57
N SER A 19 -4.08 -6.31 -21.06
CA SER A 19 -5.27 -5.45 -20.95
C SER A 19 -4.94 -4.31 -20.00
N ARG A 20 -4.39 -3.23 -20.55
CA ARG A 20 -4.23 -1.94 -19.91
C ARG A 20 -5.62 -1.31 -19.75
N ALA A 21 -6.34 -1.77 -18.75
CA ALA A 21 -7.43 -1.02 -18.15
C ALA A 21 -6.88 -0.31 -16.91
N MET A 22 -7.38 0.91 -16.68
CA MET A 22 -7.24 1.71 -15.46
C MET A 22 -6.00 2.62 -15.35
N ALA A 23 -6.21 3.91 -15.60
CA ALA A 23 -5.87 4.99 -14.66
C ALA A 23 -6.49 6.30 -15.14
N SER A 24 -7.82 6.42 -15.05
CA SER A 24 -8.51 7.72 -15.05
C SER A 24 -8.89 8.00 -13.60
N ASP A 25 -7.94 8.51 -12.82
CA ASP A 25 -8.20 9.10 -11.50
C ASP A 25 -7.17 10.20 -11.26
N THR A 26 -7.28 11.27 -12.04
CA THR A 26 -6.46 12.49 -11.89
C THR A 26 -7.28 13.54 -11.18
N ILE A 27 -7.67 13.33 -9.91
CA ILE A 27 -8.14 14.43 -9.05
C ILE A 27 -7.69 14.17 -7.60
N LEU A 28 -6.64 14.87 -7.15
CA LEU A 28 -6.26 15.28 -5.78
C LEU A 28 -4.73 15.19 -5.55
N GLY A 29 -4.00 16.26 -5.91
CA GLY A 29 -2.58 16.45 -5.53
C GLY A 29 -1.61 15.52 -6.27
N SER A 30 -0.43 16.01 -6.65
CA SER A 30 0.65 15.07 -7.03
C SER A 30 1.04 14.28 -5.79
N PRO A 31 0.92 12.93 -5.79
CA PRO A 31 1.38 12.11 -4.69
C PRO A 31 2.89 12.32 -4.54
N GLY A 32 3.34 12.50 -3.30
CA GLY A 32 4.76 12.67 -3.00
C GLY A 32 5.57 11.39 -3.24
N PRO A 33 6.90 11.46 -3.27
CA PRO A 33 7.75 10.30 -3.53
C PRO A 33 7.54 9.19 -2.49
N VAL A 34 7.33 9.55 -1.22
CA VAL A 34 7.04 8.60 -0.13
C VAL A 34 5.68 7.93 -0.34
N GLU A 35 4.66 8.70 -0.71
CA GLU A 35 3.31 8.17 -0.96
C GLU A 35 3.30 7.14 -2.10
N ILE A 36 4.02 7.42 -3.19
CA ILE A 36 4.11 6.53 -4.35
C ILE A 36 4.69 5.17 -3.94
N VAL A 37 5.79 5.16 -3.19
CA VAL A 37 6.44 3.93 -2.74
C VAL A 37 5.52 3.13 -1.81
N MET A 38 4.86 3.81 -0.85
CA MET A 38 3.89 3.17 0.04
C MET A 38 2.74 2.55 -0.72
N ARG A 39 2.17 3.29 -1.67
CA ARG A 39 1.08 2.81 -2.52
C ARG A 39 1.50 1.55 -3.26
N GLN A 40 2.67 1.57 -3.90
CA GLN A 40 3.17 0.45 -4.68
C GLN A 40 3.37 -0.82 -3.81
N LYS A 41 4.00 -0.67 -2.64
CA LYS A 41 4.23 -1.78 -1.71
C LYS A 41 2.91 -2.36 -1.18
N LEU A 42 1.98 -1.50 -0.74
CA LEU A 42 0.70 -1.93 -0.21
C LEU A 42 -0.16 -2.62 -1.27
N VAL A 43 -0.19 -2.10 -2.50
CA VAL A 43 -0.90 -2.75 -3.62
C VAL A 43 -0.31 -4.12 -3.93
N THR A 44 1.01 -4.21 -3.97
CA THR A 44 1.71 -5.47 -4.29
C THR A 44 1.47 -6.55 -3.23
N LEU A 45 1.50 -6.18 -1.94
CA LEU A 45 1.39 -7.13 -0.84
C LEU A 45 -0.05 -7.52 -0.48
N LEU A 46 -0.97 -6.56 -0.53
CA LEU A 46 -2.32 -6.73 0.02
C LEU A 46 -3.42 -6.81 -1.02
N GLN A 47 -3.11 -6.49 -2.29
CA GLN A 47 -4.08 -6.42 -3.40
C GLN A 47 -5.44 -5.82 -2.95
N PRO A 48 -5.43 -4.61 -2.37
CA PRO A 48 -6.62 -4.06 -1.74
C PRO A 48 -7.67 -3.69 -2.79
N SER A 49 -8.93 -3.95 -2.45
CA SER A 49 -10.07 -3.48 -3.25
C SER A 49 -10.22 -1.96 -3.18
N LYS A 50 -9.80 -1.34 -2.06
CA LYS A 50 -9.77 0.12 -1.91
C LYS A 50 -8.55 0.53 -1.08
N LEU A 51 -7.79 1.50 -1.59
CA LEU A 51 -6.64 2.09 -0.92
C LEU A 51 -6.74 3.61 -1.00
N ILE A 52 -6.81 4.25 0.16
CA ILE A 52 -6.76 5.71 0.30
C ILE A 52 -5.55 6.04 1.15
N ILE A 53 -4.69 6.93 0.66
CA ILE A 53 -3.56 7.48 1.40
C ILE A 53 -3.77 9.00 1.46
N THR A 54 -3.73 9.55 2.67
CA THR A 54 -3.90 10.98 2.93
C THR A 54 -2.70 11.49 3.70
N ASN A 55 -2.04 12.54 3.17
CA ASN A 55 -0.98 13.22 3.90
C ASN A 55 -1.58 14.22 4.91
N GLU A 56 -1.41 13.91 6.20
CA GLU A 56 -1.95 14.71 7.32
C GLU A 56 -0.87 15.54 8.02
N SER A 57 0.32 15.66 7.43
CA SER A 57 1.44 16.40 8.00
C SER A 57 1.12 17.86 8.34
N GLN A 58 0.16 18.46 7.61
CA GLN A 58 -0.23 19.85 7.79
C GLN A 58 -1.04 20.11 9.06
N LEU A 59 -1.76 19.11 9.58
CA LEU A 59 -2.61 19.24 10.77
C LEU A 59 -1.79 19.39 12.06
N HIS A 60 -0.56 18.87 12.07
CA HIS A 60 0.34 18.92 13.23
C HIS A 60 1.30 20.11 13.24
N ARG A 61 1.16 21.07 12.30
CA ARG A 61 1.97 22.31 12.28
C ARG A 61 1.68 23.29 13.42
N HIS A 62 0.61 23.06 14.20
CA HIS A 62 0.18 23.96 15.27
C HIS A 62 0.90 23.75 16.62
N HIS A 63 1.73 22.70 16.77
CA HIS A 63 2.67 22.64 17.90
C HIS A 63 4.04 23.17 17.47
N ALA A 64 4.29 24.43 17.81
CA ALA A 64 5.43 25.25 17.40
C ALA A 64 6.82 24.79 17.89
N ALA A 65 6.97 23.63 18.53
CA ALA A 65 8.24 23.20 19.14
C ALA A 65 9.27 22.60 18.14
N MET A 66 8.89 22.36 16.89
CA MET A 66 9.77 21.75 15.86
C MET A 66 9.91 22.63 14.61
N ARG A 67 10.12 23.95 14.79
CA ARG A 67 10.56 24.83 13.69
C ARG A 67 12.08 24.82 13.46
N SER A 68 12.86 24.18 14.33
CA SER A 68 14.32 24.34 14.41
C SER A 68 15.16 23.09 14.07
N GLN A 69 14.55 21.99 13.62
CA GLN A 69 15.32 20.90 13.02
C GLN A 69 14.87 20.71 11.58
N GLY A 70 15.72 21.14 10.64
CA GLY A 70 15.54 20.93 9.20
C GLY A 70 15.61 19.46 8.81
N GLY A 71 14.59 18.69 9.19
CA GLY A 71 14.49 17.25 8.95
C GLY A 71 13.17 16.89 8.28
N GLY A 72 13.21 16.70 6.96
CA GLY A 72 12.19 15.95 6.20
C GLY A 72 11.12 16.79 5.52
N ASN A 73 10.72 16.40 4.30
CA ASN A 73 9.89 17.09 3.29
C ASN A 73 8.44 17.50 3.71
N GLY A 74 8.14 17.63 5.00
CA GLY A 74 6.76 17.85 5.45
C GLY A 74 5.87 16.63 5.19
N GLU A 75 6.44 15.44 5.09
CA GLU A 75 5.77 14.15 4.86
C GLU A 75 5.95 13.25 6.09
N THR A 76 5.52 13.72 7.26
CA THR A 76 5.82 13.06 8.53
C THR A 76 4.66 12.22 9.07
N HIS A 77 3.42 12.56 8.69
CA HIS A 77 2.19 11.92 9.17
C HIS A 77 1.30 11.53 8.00
N PHE A 78 0.94 10.26 7.92
CA PHE A 78 0.06 9.72 6.89
C PHE A 78 -1.11 8.96 7.51
N ALA A 79 -2.30 9.12 6.94
CA ALA A 79 -3.44 8.26 7.19
C ALA A 79 -3.65 7.34 5.99
N VAL A 80 -3.70 6.04 6.25
CA VAL A 80 -3.91 5.02 5.24
C VAL A 80 -5.13 4.20 5.58
N GLN A 81 -6.10 4.19 4.67
CA GLN A 81 -7.28 3.35 4.74
C GLN A 81 -7.16 2.25 3.69
N VAL A 82 -7.19 1.00 4.16
CA VAL A 82 -7.05 -0.19 3.31
C VAL A 82 -8.24 -1.09 3.51
N ILE A 83 -8.88 -1.45 2.39
CA ILE A 83 -9.92 -2.47 2.35
C ILE A 83 -9.37 -3.64 1.54
N SER A 84 -9.18 -4.79 2.20
CA SER A 84 -8.64 -6.00 1.57
C SER A 84 -9.14 -7.26 2.26
N ASP A 85 -9.33 -8.32 1.48
CA ASP A 85 -9.63 -9.67 1.97
C ASP A 85 -8.42 -10.36 2.61
N ALA A 86 -7.21 -9.84 2.40
CA ALA A 86 -5.98 -10.33 3.05
C ALA A 86 -6.03 -10.21 4.59
N PHE A 87 -6.97 -9.41 5.10
CA PHE A 87 -7.20 -9.21 6.53
C PHE A 87 -8.22 -10.18 7.13
N LYS A 88 -8.87 -11.01 6.32
CA LYS A 88 -9.85 -12.00 6.79
C LYS A 88 -9.19 -12.99 7.74
N GLY A 89 -9.78 -13.18 8.93
CA GLY A 89 -9.24 -14.04 9.98
C GLY A 89 -8.03 -13.48 10.74
N LYS A 90 -7.60 -12.22 10.50
CA LYS A 90 -6.55 -11.55 11.26
C LYS A 90 -7.14 -10.50 12.20
N ASN A 91 -6.61 -10.41 13.41
CA ASN A 91 -6.97 -9.36 14.35
C ASN A 91 -6.33 -8.00 13.97
N THR A 92 -6.85 -6.90 14.49
CA THR A 92 -6.38 -5.54 14.17
C THR A 92 -4.87 -5.37 14.38
N VAL A 93 -4.32 -5.91 15.46
CA VAL A 93 -2.88 -5.83 15.77
C VAL A 93 -2.04 -6.57 14.73
N GLN A 94 -2.46 -7.74 14.28
CA GLN A 94 -1.81 -8.53 13.23
C GLN A 94 -1.87 -7.81 11.89
N ARG A 95 -3.01 -7.20 11.54
CA ARG A 95 -3.17 -6.37 10.34
C ARG A 95 -2.16 -5.23 10.36
N HIS A 96 -2.09 -4.51 11.48
CA HIS A 96 -1.15 -3.39 11.64
C HIS A 96 0.30 -3.87 11.57
N ARG A 97 0.67 -4.94 12.28
CA ARG A 97 2.02 -5.51 12.22
C ARG A 97 2.47 -5.87 10.81
N LEU A 98 1.57 -6.43 9.99
CA LEU A 98 1.87 -6.78 8.61
C LEU A 98 2.20 -5.52 7.79
N ILE A 99 1.41 -4.45 7.94
CA ILE A 99 1.65 -3.18 7.25
C ILE A 99 2.93 -2.50 7.77
N TYR A 100 3.12 -2.45 9.09
CA TYR A 100 4.34 -1.88 9.68
C TYR A 100 5.59 -2.64 9.22
N SER A 101 5.53 -3.96 9.11
CA SER A 101 6.65 -4.77 8.61
C SER A 101 6.98 -4.42 7.16
N ALA A 102 5.96 -4.27 6.32
CA ALA A 102 6.10 -3.89 4.92
C ALA A 102 6.65 -2.47 4.71
N LEU A 103 6.34 -1.55 5.64
CA LEU A 103 6.73 -0.14 5.56
C LEU A 103 7.91 0.23 6.46
N SER A 104 8.52 -0.74 7.15
CA SER A 104 9.63 -0.52 8.08
C SER A 104 10.83 0.20 7.44
N GLU A 105 11.12 -0.10 6.17
CA GLU A 105 12.14 0.59 5.37
C GLU A 105 11.80 2.07 5.16
N GLU A 106 10.52 2.43 5.03
CA GLU A 106 10.07 3.81 4.81
C GLU A 106 10.09 4.63 6.11
N PHE A 107 9.87 3.98 7.27
CA PHE A 107 10.09 4.61 8.57
C PHE A 107 11.54 5.09 8.73
N SER A 108 12.49 4.38 8.13
CA SER A 108 13.91 4.79 8.13
C SER A 108 14.18 5.98 7.20
N GLN A 109 13.30 6.25 6.23
CA GLN A 109 13.42 7.34 5.26
C GLN A 109 12.80 8.67 5.74
N GLY A 110 12.13 8.68 6.90
CA GLY A 110 11.59 9.91 7.50
C GLY A 110 10.08 9.92 7.77
N LEU A 111 9.39 8.79 7.61
CA LEU A 111 8.02 8.68 8.11
C LEU A 111 8.03 8.56 9.64
N HIS A 112 7.30 9.45 10.33
CA HIS A 112 7.25 9.48 11.79
C HIS A 112 6.02 8.75 12.37
N ALA A 113 4.84 8.90 11.74
CA ALA A 113 3.62 8.27 12.24
C ALA A 113 2.66 7.89 11.12
N LEU A 114 1.98 6.74 11.30
CA LEU A 114 1.05 6.16 10.34
C LEU A 114 -0.27 5.78 11.04
N SER A 115 -1.35 6.45 10.64
CA SER A 115 -2.71 6.10 11.06
C SER A 115 -3.26 5.03 10.12
N LEU A 116 -3.49 3.82 10.64
CA LEU A 116 -3.98 2.69 9.87
C LEU A 116 -5.46 2.42 10.14
N ASN A 117 -6.28 2.46 9.09
CA ASN A 117 -7.65 1.96 9.11
C ASN A 117 -7.73 0.75 8.19
N THR A 118 -7.81 -0.44 8.79
CA THR A 118 -7.82 -1.71 8.05
C THR A 118 -9.17 -2.40 8.16
N LYS A 119 -9.90 -2.47 7.05
CA LYS A 119 -11.19 -3.14 6.98
C LYS A 119 -11.14 -4.31 6.01
N THR A 120 -11.95 -5.33 6.27
CA THR A 120 -12.23 -6.39 5.29
C THR A 120 -13.30 -5.91 4.30
N SER A 121 -13.40 -6.54 3.14
CA SER A 121 -14.45 -6.21 2.16
C SER A 121 -15.84 -6.42 2.75
N GLU A 122 -16.02 -7.46 3.58
CA GLU A 122 -17.27 -7.75 4.30
C GLU A 122 -17.64 -6.63 5.29
N GLU A 123 -16.68 -6.16 6.10
CA GLU A 123 -16.90 -5.02 7.02
C GLU A 123 -17.22 -3.74 6.25
N ALA A 124 -16.56 -3.51 5.12
CA ALA A 124 -16.81 -2.34 4.27
C ALA A 124 -18.17 -2.36 3.59
N GLN A 125 -18.63 -3.53 3.14
CA GLN A 125 -19.97 -3.73 2.58
C GLN A 125 -21.05 -3.50 3.63
N ARG A 126 -20.82 -3.98 4.87
CA ARG A 126 -21.77 -3.76 5.97
C ARG A 126 -21.93 -2.27 6.31
N CYS A 127 -20.83 -1.51 6.34
CA CYS A 127 -20.91 -0.05 6.55
C CYS A 127 -21.60 0.70 5.39
N GLN A 128 -21.62 0.16 4.16
CA GLN A 128 -22.27 0.80 3.01
C GLN A 128 -23.78 0.55 2.96
N ALA A 129 -24.26 -0.53 3.56
CA ALA A 129 -25.67 -0.89 3.57
C ALA A 129 -26.51 -0.15 4.64
N GLU A 130 -25.86 0.59 5.55
CA GLU A 130 -26.51 1.32 6.65
C GLU A 130 -26.71 2.82 6.37
N ASN A 131 -26.74 3.25 5.10
CA ASN A 131 -26.88 4.67 4.71
C ASN A 131 -28.00 4.89 3.69
#